data_AF-T0ZXM9-F1
#
_entry.id   AF-T0ZXM9-F1
#
_cell.length_a   1.000
_cell.length_b   1.000
_cell.length_c   1.000
_cell.angle_alpha   90.00
_cell.angle_beta   90.00
_cell.angle_gamma   90.00
#
_symmetry.space_group_name_H-M   'P 1'
#
loop_
_entity.id
_entity.type
_entity.pdbx_description
1 polymer ?
#
loop_
_entity_poly.entity_id
_entity_poly.type
_entity_poly.pdbx_seq_one_letter_code
_entity_poly.pdbx_strand_id
1 'polypeptide(L)' 'ELFGGMVGPFCLEGIMTEELKFYVFEISTRIVAGTNLFIQGSPYSDLVRPGLSTGRRIALELRRAEREDRLDEVLS' A
#
# COMPACT_ATOMS: atom_id res chain seq x y z
N GLU A 1 9.35 17.55 -13.94
CA GLU A 1 9.67 16.76 -12.74
C GLU A 1 9.05 15.38 -12.87
N LEU A 2 9.71 14.34 -12.35
CA LEU A 2 9.26 12.94 -12.49
C LEU A 2 7.91 12.71 -11.78
N PHE A 3 6.83 12.65 -12.57
CA PHE A 3 5.54 11.97 -12.33
C PHE A 3 4.77 12.16 -10.99
N GLY A 4 5.14 13.08 -10.11
CA GLY A 4 4.36 13.38 -8.89
C GLY A 4 4.43 12.32 -7.78
N GLY A 5 5.32 11.32 -7.89
CA GLY A 5 5.53 10.27 -6.89
C GLY A 5 4.69 9.01 -7.08
N MET A 6 4.60 8.17 -6.04
CA MET A 6 3.77 6.95 -6.04
C MET A 6 2.51 7.16 -5.20
N VAL A 7 1.35 7.10 -5.84
CA VAL A 7 0.04 7.16 -5.19
C VAL A 7 -0.48 5.75 -4.95
N GLY A 8 -0.95 5.48 -3.73
CA GLY A 8 -1.54 4.19 -3.38
C GLY A 8 -0.51 3.11 -2.99
N PRO A 9 -0.91 1.83 -3.01
CA PRO A 9 -0.06 0.74 -2.54
C PRO A 9 0.99 0.34 -3.57
N PHE A 10 2.15 -0.10 -3.07
CA PHE A 10 3.20 -0.74 -3.85
C PHE A 10 3.77 -1.94 -3.08
N CYS A 11 4.53 -2.79 -3.77
CA CYS A 11 5.26 -3.92 -3.17
C CYS A 11 6.70 -3.93 -3.67
N LEU A 12 7.64 -4.19 -2.76
CA LEU A 12 9.02 -4.52 -3.09
C LEU A 12 9.18 -6.03 -3.00
N GLU A 13 9.48 -6.66 -4.12
CA GLU A 13 9.62 -8.11 -4.23
C GLU A 13 11.10 -8.45 -4.21
N GLY A 14 11.49 -9.28 -3.24
CA GLY A 14 12.88 -9.47 -2.89
C GLY A 14 13.14 -10.71 -2.05
N ILE A 15 14.42 -10.92 -1.75
CA ILE A 15 14.92 -12.00 -0.89
C ILE A 15 15.71 -11.40 0.28
N MET A 16 15.71 -12.11 1.41
CA MET A 16 16.54 -11.77 2.56
C MET A 16 17.69 -12.79 2.67
N THR A 17 18.93 -12.32 2.76
CA THR A 17 20.09 -13.22 2.98
C THR A 17 20.25 -13.60 4.45
N GLU A 18 21.11 -14.57 4.72
CA GLU A 18 21.46 -15.01 6.07
C GLU A 18 22.12 -13.90 6.90
N GLU A 19 22.81 -12.96 6.25
CA GLU A 19 23.37 -11.75 6.86
C GLU A 19 22.36 -10.60 7.00
N LEU A 20 21.06 -10.91 6.87
CA LEU A 20 19.95 -9.95 7.00
C LEU A 20 20.02 -8.80 5.98
N LYS A 21 20.49 -9.09 4.77
CA LYS A 21 20.46 -8.13 3.64
C LYS A 21 19.23 -8.37 2.78
N PHE A 22 18.43 -7.32 2.58
CA PHE A 22 17.27 -7.37 1.70
C PHE A 22 17.65 -6.93 0.27
N TYR A 23 17.50 -7.83 -0.70
CA TYR A 23 17.73 -7.56 -2.12
C TYR A 23 16.41 -7.57 -2.87
N VAL A 24 16.08 -6.44 -3.50
CA VAL A 24 14.88 -6.27 -4.32
C VAL A 24 15.20 -6.60 -5.78
N PHE A 25 14.38 -7.44 -6.41
CA PHE A 25 14.50 -7.76 -7.83
C PHE A 25 13.32 -7.21 -8.65
N GLU A 26 12.18 -6.90 -8.02
CA GLU A 26 11.02 -6.32 -8.69
C GLU A 26 10.28 -5.31 -7.81
N ILE A 27 9.65 -4.33 -8.46
CA ILE A 27 8.75 -3.36 -7.82
C ILE A 27 7.39 -3.44 -8.50
N SER A 28 6.37 -3.78 -7.72
CA SER A 28 4.97 -3.69 -8.13
C SER A 28 4.40 -2.34 -7.72
N THR A 29 4.12 -1.45 -8.67
CA THR A 29 3.58 -0.08 -8.43
C THR A 29 2.06 -0.05 -8.23
N ARG A 30 1.49 -1.13 -7.70
CA ARG A 30 0.07 -1.33 -7.44
C ARG A 30 -0.15 -2.37 -6.35
N ILE A 31 -1.42 -2.60 -6.01
CA ILE A 31 -1.81 -3.71 -5.15
C ILE A 31 -1.36 -5.07 -5.74
N VAL A 32 -0.93 -5.97 -4.86
CA VAL A 32 -0.47 -7.33 -5.20
C VAL A 32 -1.36 -8.40 -4.58
N ALA A 33 -1.35 -9.59 -5.17
CA ALA A 33 -2.13 -10.73 -4.69
C ALA A 33 -1.79 -11.15 -3.24
N GLY A 34 -0.56 -10.89 -2.77
CA GLY A 34 -0.16 -11.15 -1.39
C GLY A 34 -1.03 -10.43 -0.33
N THR A 35 -1.72 -9.35 -0.73
CA THR A 35 -2.65 -8.64 0.16
C THR A 35 -3.97 -9.38 0.41
N ASN A 36 -4.31 -10.38 -0.41
CA ASN A 36 -5.56 -11.15 -0.30
C ASN A 36 -5.66 -11.98 1.00
N LEU A 37 -4.53 -12.28 1.64
CA LEU A 37 -4.52 -13.00 2.92
C LEU A 37 -5.01 -12.13 4.08
N PHE A 38 -5.05 -10.80 3.90
CA PHE A 38 -5.26 -9.83 4.97
C PHE A 38 -6.58 -9.08 4.83
N ILE A 39 -7.65 -9.75 4.36
CA ILE A 39 -8.98 -9.14 4.20
C ILE A 39 -9.52 -8.61 5.53
N GLN A 40 -9.28 -9.35 6.62
CA GLN A 40 -9.69 -8.97 7.98
C GLN A 40 -8.61 -8.20 8.76
N GLY A 41 -7.59 -7.69 8.08
CA GLY A 41 -6.40 -7.09 8.70
C GLY A 41 -5.18 -8.01 8.66
N SER A 42 -4.05 -7.45 9.06
CA SER A 42 -2.76 -8.11 9.21
C SER A 42 -2.18 -7.75 10.58
N PRO A 43 -1.19 -8.52 11.07
CA PRO A 43 -0.49 -8.19 12.33
C PRO A 43 0.03 -6.75 12.39
N TYR A 44 0.37 -6.17 11.23
CA TYR A 44 0.82 -4.78 11.13
C TYR A 44 -0.35 -3.79 11.04
N SER A 45 -1.37 -4.06 10.22
CA SER A 45 -2.48 -3.11 10.06
C SER A 45 -3.27 -2.92 11.34
N ASP A 46 -3.38 -3.98 12.15
CA ASP A 46 -4.16 -3.97 13.39
C ASP A 46 -3.57 -3.06 14.47
N LEU A 47 -2.27 -2.74 14.38
CA LEU A 47 -1.64 -1.72 15.23
C LEU A 47 -2.16 -0.31 14.94
N VAL A 48 -2.68 -0.07 13.74
CA VAL A 48 -3.26 1.21 13.32
C VAL A 48 -4.78 1.18 13.44
N ARG A 49 -5.40 0.14 12.89
CA ARG A 49 -6.86 -0.04 12.88
C ARG A 49 -7.21 -1.52 12.65
N PRO A 50 -8.03 -2.13 13.52
CA PRO A 50 -8.52 -3.49 13.32
C PRO A 50 -9.31 -3.62 12.01
N GLY A 51 -9.15 -4.74 11.29
CA GLY A 51 -9.97 -5.03 10.11
C GLY A 51 -9.57 -4.25 8.86
N LEU A 52 -8.30 -3.81 8.76
CA LEU A 52 -7.83 -2.94 7.69
C LEU A 52 -7.06 -3.73 6.62
N SER A 53 -7.74 -4.13 5.54
CA SER A 53 -7.09 -4.64 4.33
C SER A 53 -6.50 -3.52 3.45
N THR A 54 -5.61 -3.87 2.52
CA THR A 54 -5.09 -2.89 1.54
C THR A 54 -6.20 -2.28 0.69
N GLY A 55 -7.18 -3.08 0.24
CA GLY A 55 -8.34 -2.56 -0.48
C GLY A 55 -9.17 -1.58 0.35
N ARG A 56 -9.42 -1.91 1.63
CA ARG A 56 -10.11 -1.00 2.55
C ARG A 56 -9.30 0.28 2.78
N ARG A 57 -7.97 0.18 2.86
CA ARG A 57 -7.08 1.33 3.02
C ARG A 57 -7.14 2.29 1.82
N ILE A 58 -7.18 1.78 0.59
CA ILE A 58 -7.36 2.60 -0.62
C ILE A 58 -8.70 3.34 -0.56
N ALA A 59 -9.79 2.62 -0.28
CA ALA A 59 -11.13 3.22 -0.19
C ALA A 59 -11.22 4.32 0.90
N LEU A 60 -10.53 4.13 2.02
CA LEU A 60 -10.44 5.16 3.08
C LEU A 60 -9.68 6.41 2.61
N GLU A 61 -8.66 6.26 1.78
CA GLU A 61 -7.92 7.41 1.23
C GLU A 61 -8.80 8.20 0.27
N LEU A 62 -9.50 7.52 -0.65
CA LEU A 62 -10.44 8.17 -1.57
C LEU A 62 -11.51 8.95 -0.81
N ARG A 63 -12.13 8.34 0.22
CA ARG A 63 -13.13 9.02 1.05
C ARG A 63 -12.56 10.20 1.83
N ARG A 64 -11.29 10.11 2.25
CA ARG A 64 -10.63 11.21 2.96
C ARG A 64 -10.35 12.38 2.01
N ALA A 65 -9.78 12.09 0.84
CA ALA A 65 -9.48 13.07 -0.18
C ALA A 65 -10.74 13.77 -0.68
N GLU A 66 -11.84 13.03 -0.90
CA GLU A 66 -13.15 13.61 -1.22
C GLU A 66 -13.62 14.60 -0.14
N ARG A 67 -13.58 14.20 1.13
CA ARG A 67 -14.02 15.04 2.25
C ARG A 67 -13.15 16.29 2.45
N GLU A 68 -11.88 16.21 2.09
CA GLU A 68 -10.91 17.31 2.21
C GLU A 68 -10.83 18.17 0.93
N ASP A 69 -11.63 17.86 -0.10
CA ASP A 69 -11.59 18.51 -1.43
C ASP A 69 -10.19 18.44 -2.09
N ARG A 70 -9.54 17.28 -1.97
CA ARG A 70 -8.16 16.99 -2.41
C ARG A 70 -8.08 15.74 -3.29
N LEU A 71 -9.14 15.44 -4.04
CA LEU A 71 -9.18 14.26 -4.92
C LEU A 71 -8.14 14.32 -6.05
N ASP A 72 -7.81 15.53 -6.50
CA ASP A 72 -6.78 15.82 -7.50
C ASP A 72 -5.38 15.35 -7.07
N GLU A 73 -5.11 15.20 -5.77
CA GLU A 73 -3.83 14.66 -5.28
C GLU A 73 -3.72 13.14 -5.38
N VAL A 74 -4.85 12.42 -5.47
CA VAL A 74 -4.89 10.94 -5.43
C VAL A 74 -5.44 10.31 -6.71
N LEU A 75 -5.82 11.13 -7.67
CA LEU A 75 -6.28 10.74 -8.99
C LEU A 75 -5.31 11.26 -10.05
N SER A 76 -5.19 10.55 -11.16
CA SER A 76 -4.31 10.88 -12.29
C SER A 76 -5.07 10.83 -13.60
#